data_AF-A0A962J4R6-F1
#
_entry.id   AF-A0A962J4R6-F1
#
_cell.length_a   1.000
_cell.length_b   1.000
_cell.length_c   1.000
_cell.angle_alpha   90.00
_cell.angle_beta   90.00
_cell.angle_gamma   90.00
#
_symmetry.space_group_name_H-M   'P 1'
#
loop_
_entity.id
_entity.type
_entity.pdbx_description
1 polymer ?
#
loop_
_entity_poly.entity_id
_entity_poly.type
_entity_poly.pdbx_seq_one_letter_code
_entity_poly.pdbx_strand_id
1 'polypeptide(L)'
;MPRFLTCVLALALLSAPAWADDSDKSKANPVIEAYKAFTKDLGEKEARHFGVLYGNYNLIKVVEQVRGSVSEAIEACGKANPEMKDPLDKRFGEWKTAVNPILDEAQANIDNMMIAQDYAKKKDIKALFKLVDQERKKNNKRIERVPVSTPEACEFVLKQMDQTQEGMSALLRQTLVSLPQAMESEAQAEELAKQKKAEEEADAEGEQTTPGEGKDDKTGE
;
A
#
# COMPACT_ATOMS: atom_id res chain seq x y z
N MET A 1 27.45 45.58 -6.40
CA MET A 1 26.45 46.27 -5.54
C MET A 1 25.59 47.14 -6.44
N PRO A 2 24.30 46.83 -6.62
CA PRO A 2 23.28 47.53 -5.82
C PRO A 2 22.05 46.69 -5.40
N ARG A 3 21.57 47.05 -4.20
CA ARG A 3 20.18 47.30 -3.75
C ARG A 3 19.09 46.24 -3.99
N PHE A 4 18.83 45.52 -2.89
CA PHE A 4 17.57 44.98 -2.40
C PHE A 4 16.30 45.70 -2.88
N LEU A 5 15.37 44.92 -3.42
CA LEU A 5 13.94 45.24 -3.44
C LEU A 5 13.19 44.07 -2.80
N THR A 6 12.94 44.20 -1.50
CA THR A 6 12.22 43.25 -0.67
C THR A 6 10.73 43.36 -0.98
N CYS A 7 10.19 42.42 -1.76
CA CYS A 7 8.75 42.32 -1.99
C CYS A 7 8.15 41.45 -0.88
N VAL A 8 7.58 42.12 0.14
CA VAL A 8 6.77 41.47 1.18
C VAL A 8 5.42 41.12 0.54
N LEU A 9 5.32 39.91 0.00
CA LEU A 9 4.05 39.35 -0.44
C LEU A 9 3.39 38.67 0.77
N ALA A 10 2.50 39.40 1.43
CA ALA A 10 1.59 38.86 2.43
C ALA A 10 0.52 38.00 1.74
N LEU A 11 0.80 36.70 1.56
CA LEU A 11 -0.18 35.71 1.10
C LEU A 11 -0.84 35.04 2.31
N ALA A 12 -1.69 35.80 3.02
CA ALA A 12 -2.59 35.27 4.04
C ALA A 12 -4.00 35.12 3.44
N LEU A 13 -4.19 34.11 2.60
CA LEU A 13 -5.50 33.57 2.25
C LEU A 13 -5.40 32.05 2.25
N LEU A 14 -5.34 31.49 3.46
CA LEU A 14 -5.70 30.09 3.73
C LEU A 14 -7.19 29.94 3.37
N SER A 15 -7.46 29.71 2.09
CA SER A 15 -8.73 29.20 1.61
C SER A 15 -8.81 27.76 2.13
N ALA A 16 -9.43 27.58 3.29
CA ALA A 16 -9.83 26.27 3.74
C ALA A 16 -10.67 25.63 2.61
N PRO A 17 -10.35 24.40 2.18
CA PRO A 17 -11.16 23.73 1.17
C PRO A 17 -12.59 23.60 1.72
N ALA A 18 -13.55 24.23 1.04
CA ALA A 18 -14.99 24.18 1.33
C ALA A 18 -15.63 22.80 1.04
N TRP A 19 -14.89 21.72 1.29
CA TRP A 19 -15.30 20.33 1.05
C TRP A 19 -15.28 19.51 2.35
N ALA A 20 -15.24 20.18 3.50
CA ALA A 20 -15.57 19.58 4.78
C ALA A 20 -17.08 19.72 5.01
N ASP A 21 -17.86 18.98 4.23
CA ASP A 21 -19.26 18.72 4.54
C ASP A 21 -19.29 17.78 5.76
N ASP A 22 -19.45 18.39 6.93
CA ASP A 22 -19.44 17.78 8.26
C ASP A 22 -20.75 17.00 8.55
N SER A 23 -21.28 16.26 7.57
CA SER A 23 -22.62 15.66 7.62
C SER A 23 -22.66 14.13 7.44
N ASP A 24 -21.91 13.39 8.25
CA ASP A 24 -22.45 12.18 8.93
C ASP A 24 -21.38 11.58 9.87
N LYS A 25 -21.29 12.09 11.10
CA LYS A 25 -20.68 11.30 12.17
C LYS A 25 -21.59 10.10 12.45
N SER A 26 -21.12 8.89 12.12
CA SER A 26 -21.23 7.65 12.94
C SER A 26 -21.82 6.39 12.31
N LYS A 27 -22.01 6.27 10.99
CA LYS A 27 -22.19 4.93 10.41
C LYS A 27 -20.82 4.25 10.29
N ALA A 28 -20.45 3.50 11.34
CA ALA A 28 -19.24 2.69 11.34
C ALA A 28 -19.18 1.85 10.06
N ASN A 29 -18.02 1.88 9.38
CA ASN A 29 -17.84 1.12 8.14
C ASN A 29 -18.01 -0.38 8.45
N PRO A 30 -18.99 -1.07 7.85
CA PRO A 30 -19.31 -2.45 8.20
C PRO A 30 -18.12 -3.40 7.94
N VAL A 31 -17.24 -3.08 7.00
CA VAL A 31 -16.00 -3.85 6.76
C VAL A 31 -15.04 -3.73 7.94
N ILE A 32 -14.86 -2.51 8.48
CA ILE A 32 -13.96 -2.27 9.61
C ILE A 32 -14.48 -2.98 10.86
N GLU A 33 -15.79 -2.92 11.12
CA GLU A 33 -16.38 -3.61 12.27
C GLU A 33 -16.30 -5.13 12.12
N ALA A 34 -16.54 -5.67 10.92
CA ALA A 34 -16.39 -7.10 10.67
C ALA A 34 -14.92 -7.55 10.79
N TYR A 35 -13.96 -6.74 10.32
CA TYR A 35 -12.54 -7.02 10.48
C TYR A 35 -12.15 -7.05 11.97
N LYS A 36 -12.50 -6.03 12.75
CA LYS A 36 -12.24 -5.99 14.19
C LYS A 36 -12.86 -7.17 14.92
N ALA A 37 -14.12 -7.48 14.60
CA ALA A 37 -14.82 -8.61 15.21
C ALA A 37 -14.16 -9.95 14.87
N PHE A 38 -13.61 -10.08 13.66
CA PHE A 38 -12.88 -11.26 13.23
C PHE A 38 -11.53 -11.41 13.95
N THR A 39 -10.80 -10.31 14.17
CA THR A 39 -9.45 -10.34 14.75
C THR A 39 -9.41 -10.23 16.27
N LYS A 40 -10.53 -9.94 16.95
CA LYS A 40 -10.54 -9.60 18.38
C LYS A 40 -9.99 -10.70 19.30
N ASP A 41 -10.17 -11.97 18.91
CA ASP A 41 -9.79 -13.14 19.71
C ASP A 41 -8.49 -13.79 19.19
N LEU A 42 -7.87 -13.21 18.16
CA LEU A 42 -6.62 -13.73 17.58
C LEU A 42 -5.42 -13.28 18.41
N GLY A 43 -4.46 -14.17 18.59
CA GLY A 43 -3.14 -13.81 19.10
C GLY A 43 -2.39 -12.91 18.10
N GLU A 44 -1.34 -12.24 18.56
CA GLU A 44 -0.60 -11.26 17.76
C GLU A 44 -0.11 -11.82 16.42
N LYS A 45 0.47 -13.03 16.43
CA LYS A 45 0.98 -13.70 15.21
C LYS A 45 -0.14 -14.03 14.22
N GLU A 46 -1.28 -14.50 14.71
CA GLU A 46 -2.45 -14.88 13.90
C GLU A 46 -3.11 -13.64 13.31
N ALA A 47 -3.31 -12.59 14.13
CA ALA A 47 -3.82 -11.30 13.70
C ALA A 47 -2.93 -10.66 12.63
N ARG A 48 -1.60 -10.78 12.79
CA ARG A 48 -0.62 -10.31 11.81
C ARG A 48 -0.68 -11.09 10.51
N HIS A 49 -0.69 -12.42 10.57
CA HIS A 49 -0.84 -13.27 9.38
C HIS A 49 -2.15 -12.96 8.64
N PHE A 50 -3.26 -12.84 9.38
CA PHE A 50 -4.54 -12.45 8.83
C PHE A 50 -4.51 -11.05 8.20
N GLY A 51 -3.82 -10.09 8.82
CA GLY A 51 -3.63 -8.75 8.28
C GLY A 51 -2.98 -8.75 6.90
N VAL A 52 -1.93 -9.58 6.70
CA VAL A 52 -1.30 -9.73 5.38
C VAL A 52 -2.22 -10.43 4.38
N LEU A 53 -2.90 -11.50 4.80
CA LEU A 53 -3.90 -12.17 3.96
C LEU A 53 -4.98 -11.18 3.47
N TYR A 54 -5.52 -10.38 4.39
CA TYR A 54 -6.54 -9.36 4.13
C TYR A 54 -6.01 -8.23 3.24
N GLY A 55 -4.79 -7.75 3.50
CA GLY A 55 -4.12 -6.72 2.69
C GLY A 55 -3.90 -7.18 1.26
N ASN A 56 -3.32 -8.36 1.07
CA ASN A 56 -3.06 -8.96 -0.24
C ASN A 56 -4.35 -9.17 -1.03
N TYR A 57 -5.41 -9.67 -0.38
CA TYR A 57 -6.73 -9.82 -1.02
C TYR A 57 -7.27 -8.46 -1.51
N ASN A 58 -7.18 -7.41 -0.69
CA ASN A 58 -7.64 -6.09 -1.09
C ASN A 58 -6.84 -5.52 -2.26
N LEU A 59 -5.52 -5.70 -2.26
CA LEU A 59 -4.65 -5.26 -3.35
C LEU A 59 -5.03 -5.96 -4.66
N ILE A 60 -5.20 -7.28 -4.66
CA ILE A 60 -5.66 -8.07 -5.83
C ILE A 60 -6.98 -7.50 -6.37
N LYS A 61 -7.93 -7.20 -5.49
CA LYS A 61 -9.22 -6.64 -5.92
C LYS A 61 -9.14 -5.21 -6.47
N VAL A 62 -8.19 -4.40 -6.00
CA VAL A 62 -7.90 -3.10 -6.61
C VAL A 62 -7.37 -3.28 -8.03
N VAL A 63 -6.45 -4.23 -8.25
CA VAL A 63 -5.93 -4.51 -9.60
C VAL A 63 -7.04 -5.01 -10.54
N GLU A 64 -7.91 -5.92 -10.07
CA GLU A 64 -9.08 -6.37 -10.83
C GLU A 64 -10.00 -5.19 -11.23
N GLN A 65 -10.24 -4.26 -10.30
CA GLN A 65 -11.04 -3.08 -10.55
C GLN A 65 -10.39 -2.15 -11.58
N VAL A 66 -9.08 -1.89 -11.46
CA VAL A 66 -8.34 -1.05 -12.43
C VAL A 66 -8.39 -1.70 -13.82
N ARG A 67 -8.16 -3.01 -13.93
CA ARG A 67 -8.29 -3.75 -15.18
C ARG A 67 -9.68 -3.58 -15.80
N GLY A 68 -10.74 -3.66 -14.98
CA GLY A 68 -12.11 -3.42 -15.41
C GLY A 68 -12.31 -2.00 -15.96
N SER A 69 -11.88 -0.98 -15.22
CA SER A 69 -11.98 0.42 -15.66
C SER A 69 -11.18 0.70 -16.94
N VAL A 70 -9.99 0.12 -17.10
CA VAL A 70 -9.21 0.24 -18.35
C VAL A 70 -9.95 -0.41 -19.52
N SER A 71 -10.55 -1.59 -19.32
CA SER A 71 -11.38 -2.24 -20.33
C SER A 71 -12.56 -1.37 -20.77
N GLU A 72 -13.28 -0.79 -19.80
CA GLU A 72 -14.41 0.12 -20.06
C GLU A 72 -13.96 1.37 -20.83
N ALA A 73 -12.82 1.96 -20.44
CA ALA A 73 -12.25 3.12 -21.11
C ALA A 73 -11.84 2.80 -22.57
N ILE A 74 -11.24 1.64 -22.81
CA ILE A 74 -10.87 1.20 -24.16
C ILE A 74 -12.10 0.95 -25.03
N GLU A 75 -13.14 0.34 -24.48
CA GLU A 75 -14.41 0.17 -25.20
C GLU A 75 -15.04 1.52 -25.57
N ALA A 76 -15.07 2.47 -24.63
CA ALA A 76 -15.57 3.82 -24.89
C ALA A 76 -14.73 4.55 -25.95
N CYS A 77 -13.41 4.50 -25.82
CA CYS A 77 -12.48 5.09 -26.77
C CYS A 77 -12.60 4.52 -28.18
N GLY A 78 -12.66 3.19 -28.32
CA GLY A 78 -12.79 2.53 -29.62
C GLY A 78 -14.15 2.76 -30.29
N LYS A 79 -15.22 3.02 -29.52
CA LYS A 79 -16.52 3.44 -30.07
C LYS A 79 -16.51 4.88 -30.56
N ALA A 80 -15.87 5.79 -29.81
CA ALA A 80 -15.82 7.20 -30.15
C ALA A 80 -14.78 7.54 -31.23
N ASN A 81 -13.68 6.78 -31.29
CA ASN A 81 -12.53 7.00 -32.17
C ASN A 81 -12.14 5.67 -32.84
N PRO A 82 -12.87 5.24 -33.89
CA PRO A 82 -12.71 3.90 -34.49
C PRO A 82 -11.28 3.61 -34.98
N GLU A 83 -10.54 4.61 -35.42
CA GLU A 83 -9.14 4.52 -35.85
C GLU A 83 -8.17 4.15 -34.72
N MET A 84 -8.55 4.41 -33.46
CA MET A 84 -7.76 4.05 -32.28
C MET A 84 -8.12 2.67 -31.71
N LYS A 85 -9.19 2.04 -32.20
CA LYS A 85 -9.71 0.78 -31.65
C LYS A 85 -8.67 -0.33 -31.68
N ASP A 86 -8.11 -0.61 -32.84
CA ASP A 86 -7.14 -1.69 -33.02
C ASP A 86 -5.87 -1.52 -32.17
N PRO A 87 -5.20 -0.34 -32.14
CA PRO A 87 -4.04 -0.17 -31.27
C PRO A 87 -4.38 -0.27 -29.77
N LEU A 88 -5.53 0.24 -29.33
CA LEU A 88 -5.98 0.10 -27.93
C LEU A 88 -6.26 -1.35 -27.56
N ASP A 89 -7.02 -2.07 -28.40
CA ASP A 89 -7.38 -3.48 -28.17
C ASP A 89 -6.11 -4.36 -28.17
N LYS A 90 -5.19 -4.12 -29.11
CA LYS A 90 -3.91 -4.81 -29.16
C LYS A 90 -3.10 -4.57 -27.89
N ARG A 91 -2.89 -3.31 -27.51
CA ARG A 91 -2.09 -2.99 -26.31
C ARG A 91 -2.73 -3.55 -25.05
N PHE A 92 -4.06 -3.57 -24.95
CA PHE A 92 -4.77 -4.20 -23.82
C PHE A 92 -4.66 -5.72 -23.81
N GLY A 93 -4.64 -6.36 -24.99
CA GLY A 93 -4.33 -7.78 -25.12
C GLY A 93 -2.94 -8.12 -24.54
N GLU A 94 -1.93 -7.33 -24.90
CA GLU A 94 -0.55 -7.46 -24.38
C GLU A 94 -0.51 -7.20 -22.87
N TRP A 95 -1.20 -6.16 -22.39
CA TRP A 95 -1.32 -5.83 -20.98
C TRP A 95 -1.89 -6.99 -20.17
N LYS A 96 -3.00 -7.59 -20.62
CA LYS A 96 -3.64 -8.73 -19.96
C LYS A 96 -2.73 -9.96 -19.96
N THR A 97 -2.02 -10.21 -21.06
CA THR A 97 -1.06 -11.32 -21.16
C THR A 97 0.06 -11.19 -20.12
N ALA A 98 0.51 -9.97 -19.83
CA ALA A 98 1.54 -9.71 -18.82
C ALA A 98 0.99 -9.79 -17.37
N VAL A 99 -0.19 -9.24 -17.12
CA VAL A 99 -0.70 -9.05 -15.75
C VAL A 99 -1.51 -10.26 -15.25
N ASN A 100 -2.32 -10.90 -16.10
CA ASN A 100 -3.22 -11.98 -15.67
C ASN A 100 -2.51 -13.17 -15.02
N PRO A 101 -1.38 -13.69 -15.55
CA PRO A 101 -0.70 -14.80 -14.90
C PRO A 101 -0.26 -14.47 -13.46
N ILE A 102 0.20 -13.24 -13.22
CA ILE A 102 0.62 -12.78 -11.88
C ILE A 102 -0.60 -12.62 -10.97
N LEU A 103 -1.73 -12.15 -11.52
CA LEU A 103 -2.98 -12.03 -10.78
C LEU A 103 -3.51 -13.40 -10.35
N ASP A 104 -3.46 -14.39 -11.24
CA ASP A 104 -3.87 -15.77 -10.97
C ASP A 104 -2.97 -16.42 -9.91
N GLU A 105 -1.66 -16.20 -10.01
CA GLU A 105 -0.68 -16.64 -9.01
C GLU A 105 -0.93 -15.98 -7.63
N ALA A 106 -1.18 -14.68 -7.59
CA ALA A 106 -1.50 -13.94 -6.37
C ALA A 106 -2.79 -14.47 -5.73
N GLN A 107 -3.80 -14.78 -6.55
CA GLN A 107 -5.05 -15.35 -6.07
C GLN A 107 -4.86 -16.78 -5.52
N ALA A 108 -4.04 -17.60 -6.18
CA ALA A 108 -3.66 -18.92 -5.67
C ALA A 108 -2.87 -18.82 -4.35
N ASN A 109 -2.00 -17.82 -4.20
CA ASN A 109 -1.28 -17.57 -2.94
C ASN A 109 -2.25 -17.27 -1.78
N ILE A 110 -3.25 -16.42 -1.99
CA ILE A 110 -4.33 -16.17 -1.00
C ILE A 110 -5.06 -17.47 -0.62
N ASP A 111 -5.40 -18.30 -1.61
CA ASP A 111 -6.08 -19.57 -1.35
C ASP A 111 -5.21 -20.53 -0.53
N ASN A 112 -3.90 -20.57 -0.80
CA ASN A 112 -2.94 -21.36 -0.05
C ASN A 112 -2.77 -20.83 1.39
N MET A 113 -2.64 -19.51 1.58
CA MET A 113 -2.57 -18.90 2.91
C MET A 113 -3.83 -19.18 3.74
N MET A 114 -5.03 -19.18 3.12
CA MET A 114 -6.27 -19.57 3.80
C MET A 114 -6.33 -21.06 4.20
N ILE A 115 -5.65 -21.93 3.45
CA ILE A 115 -5.58 -23.38 3.74
C ILE A 115 -4.55 -23.66 4.83
N ALA A 116 -3.40 -22.97 4.78
CA ALA A 116 -2.27 -23.20 5.67
C ALA A 116 -2.50 -22.65 7.09
N GLN A 117 -3.32 -21.62 7.23
CA GLN A 117 -3.69 -21.09 8.54
C GLN A 117 -4.65 -22.01 9.30
N ASP A 118 -4.56 -22.01 10.63
CA ASP A 118 -5.36 -22.83 11.55
C ASP A 118 -6.24 -22.02 12.53
N TYR A 119 -6.11 -20.69 12.57
CA TYR A 119 -6.85 -19.83 13.50
C TYR A 119 -8.32 -19.57 13.12
N ALA A 120 -8.71 -19.80 11.88
CA ALA A 120 -10.08 -19.58 11.42
C ALA A 120 -10.54 -20.61 10.38
N LYS A 121 -11.86 -20.79 10.25
CA LYS A 121 -12.40 -21.60 9.15
C LYS A 121 -12.34 -20.83 7.85
N LYS A 122 -11.96 -21.49 6.75
CA LYS A 122 -11.96 -20.92 5.39
C LYS A 122 -13.28 -20.23 5.01
N LYS A 123 -14.42 -20.74 5.50
CA LYS A 123 -15.75 -20.16 5.26
C LYS A 123 -15.88 -18.76 5.88
N ASP A 124 -15.33 -18.52 7.06
CA ASP A 124 -15.48 -17.27 7.80
C ASP A 124 -14.62 -16.17 7.17
N ILE A 125 -13.39 -16.50 6.77
CA ILE A 125 -12.52 -15.60 5.98
C ILE A 125 -13.23 -15.22 4.67
N LYS A 126 -13.78 -16.21 3.93
CA LYS A 126 -14.52 -15.95 2.69
C LYS A 126 -15.76 -15.09 2.90
N ALA A 127 -16.44 -15.21 4.04
CA ALA A 127 -17.59 -14.38 4.36
C ALA A 127 -17.20 -12.91 4.55
N LEU A 128 -16.09 -12.64 5.26
CA LEU A 128 -15.53 -11.30 5.40
C LEU A 128 -15.09 -10.71 4.05
N PHE A 129 -14.38 -11.49 3.22
CA PHE A 129 -13.99 -11.07 1.87
C PHE A 129 -15.20 -10.74 0.99
N LYS A 130 -16.27 -11.55 1.07
CA LYS A 130 -17.51 -11.26 0.36
C LYS A 130 -18.14 -9.93 0.81
N LEU A 131 -18.09 -9.61 2.11
CA LEU A 131 -18.56 -8.31 2.61
C LEU A 131 -17.74 -7.16 2.03
N VAL A 132 -16.41 -7.28 2.00
CA VAL A 132 -15.51 -6.31 1.36
C VAL A 132 -15.92 -6.06 -0.10
N ASP A 133 -16.12 -7.12 -0.87
CA ASP A 133 -16.53 -7.02 -2.28
C ASP A 133 -17.91 -6.37 -2.44
N GLN A 134 -18.85 -6.65 -1.55
CA GLN A 134 -20.17 -6.03 -1.56
C GLN A 134 -20.11 -4.52 -1.29
N GLU A 135 -19.34 -4.10 -0.29
CA GLU A 135 -19.16 -2.68 0.02
C GLU A 135 -18.39 -1.95 -1.08
N ARG A 136 -17.36 -2.57 -1.65
CA ARG A 136 -16.65 -2.02 -2.82
C ARG A 136 -17.60 -1.80 -4.00
N LYS A 137 -18.46 -2.78 -4.30
CA LYS A 137 -19.48 -2.66 -5.35
C LYS A 137 -20.50 -1.56 -5.05
N LYS A 138 -20.95 -1.41 -3.81
CA LYS A 138 -21.85 -0.32 -3.40
C LYS A 138 -21.19 1.04 -3.58
N ASN A 139 -19.94 1.19 -3.15
CA ASN A 139 -19.20 2.44 -3.26
C ASN A 139 -18.93 2.81 -4.72
N ASN A 140 -18.52 1.84 -5.55
CA ASN A 140 -18.27 2.09 -6.98
C ASN A 140 -19.52 2.57 -7.74
N LYS A 141 -20.72 2.14 -7.33
CA LYS A 141 -21.99 2.61 -7.94
C LYS A 141 -22.35 4.05 -7.59
N ARG A 142 -21.78 4.59 -6.50
CA ARG A 142 -22.03 5.98 -6.08
C ARG A 142 -21.14 6.98 -6.81
N ILE A 143 -20.13 6.50 -7.53
CA ILE A 143 -19.20 7.33 -8.29
C ILE A 143 -19.74 7.43 -9.70
N GLU A 144 -20.18 8.62 -10.09
CA GLU A 144 -20.47 8.93 -11.49
C GLU A 144 -19.16 8.91 -12.28
N ARG A 145 -19.04 7.97 -13.22
CA ARG A 145 -17.86 7.87 -14.08
C ARG A 145 -18.13 8.64 -15.37
N VAL A 146 -17.32 9.66 -15.62
CA VAL A 146 -17.28 10.30 -16.94
C VAL A 146 -16.44 9.40 -17.85
N PRO A 147 -17.01 8.84 -18.93
CA PRO A 147 -16.28 7.95 -19.81
C PRO A 147 -15.17 8.72 -20.54
N VAL A 148 -14.01 8.08 -20.67
CA VAL A 148 -12.91 8.61 -21.48
C VAL A 148 -13.23 8.36 -22.95
N SER A 149 -13.52 9.42 -23.71
CA SER A 149 -13.94 9.28 -25.11
C SER A 149 -13.32 10.29 -26.07
N THR A 150 -12.65 11.36 -25.60
CA THR A 150 -11.99 12.31 -26.50
C THR A 150 -10.70 11.70 -27.06
N PRO A 151 -10.29 12.05 -28.30
CA PRO A 151 -9.08 11.51 -28.91
C PRO A 151 -7.84 11.65 -28.02
N GLU A 152 -7.64 12.82 -27.42
CA GLU A 152 -6.47 13.12 -26.58
C GLU A 152 -6.46 12.26 -25.31
N ALA A 153 -7.63 12.03 -24.72
CA ALA A 153 -7.75 11.23 -23.52
C ALA A 153 -7.59 9.74 -23.82
N CYS A 154 -8.03 9.29 -25.01
CA CYS A 154 -7.79 7.93 -25.50
C CYS A 154 -6.31 7.69 -25.81
N GLU A 155 -5.61 8.68 -26.36
CA GLU A 155 -4.16 8.61 -26.56
C GLU A 155 -3.42 8.58 -25.22
N PHE A 156 -3.89 9.33 -24.23
CA PHE A 156 -3.37 9.27 -22.87
C PHE A 156 -3.57 7.88 -22.25
N VAL A 157 -4.77 7.28 -22.38
CA VAL A 157 -5.03 5.90 -21.92
C VAL A 157 -4.02 4.93 -22.52
N LEU A 158 -3.81 4.99 -23.85
CA LEU A 158 -2.85 4.14 -24.56
C LEU A 158 -1.44 4.29 -23.99
N LYS A 159 -0.97 5.53 -23.80
CA LYS A 159 0.37 5.84 -23.26
C LYS A 159 0.55 5.37 -21.81
N GLN A 160 -0.50 5.40 -21.01
CA GLN A 160 -0.46 5.00 -19.61
C GLN A 160 -0.53 3.49 -19.40
N MET A 161 -0.84 2.70 -20.44
CA MET A 161 -0.93 1.25 -20.30
C MET A 161 0.40 0.61 -19.88
N ASP A 162 1.53 1.12 -20.36
CA ASP A 162 2.86 0.61 -19.97
C ASP A 162 3.14 0.83 -18.49
N GLN A 163 2.95 2.06 -18.01
CA GLN A 163 3.18 2.43 -16.61
C GLN A 163 2.24 1.67 -15.67
N THR A 164 0.96 1.54 -16.04
CA THR A 164 0.00 0.77 -15.25
C THR A 164 0.31 -0.73 -15.27
N GLN A 165 0.80 -1.28 -16.38
CA GLN A 165 1.23 -2.69 -16.43
C GLN A 165 2.36 -2.95 -15.44
N GLU A 166 3.39 -2.12 -15.46
CA GLU A 166 4.56 -2.25 -14.60
C GLU A 166 4.16 -2.09 -13.12
N GLY A 167 3.43 -1.02 -12.79
CA GLY A 167 2.97 -0.74 -11.43
C GLY A 167 2.09 -1.86 -10.87
N MET A 168 1.12 -2.35 -11.64
CA MET A 168 0.23 -3.43 -11.19
C MET A 168 0.98 -4.76 -11.06
N SER A 169 1.90 -5.07 -11.98
CA SER A 169 2.74 -6.27 -11.88
C SER A 169 3.64 -6.24 -10.64
N ALA A 170 4.23 -5.08 -10.34
CA ALA A 170 5.05 -4.89 -9.15
C ALA A 170 4.22 -5.06 -7.86
N LEU A 171 3.04 -4.44 -7.79
CA LEU A 171 2.12 -4.56 -6.66
C LEU A 171 1.69 -6.02 -6.43
N LEU A 172 1.30 -6.73 -7.50
CA LEU A 172 0.90 -8.13 -7.38
C LEU A 172 2.05 -9.03 -6.92
N ARG A 173 3.27 -8.81 -7.42
CA ARG A 173 4.44 -9.57 -6.97
C ARG A 173 4.77 -9.35 -5.49
N GLN A 174 4.50 -8.17 -4.93
CA GLN A 174 4.65 -7.95 -3.49
C GLN A 174 3.68 -8.83 -2.68
N THR A 175 2.51 -9.16 -3.21
CA THR A 175 1.56 -10.07 -2.55
C THR A 175 1.99 -11.54 -2.56
N LEU A 176 3.01 -11.89 -3.34
CA LEU A 176 3.57 -13.24 -3.43
C LEU A 176 4.66 -13.51 -2.39
N VAL A 177 5.16 -12.48 -1.71
CA VAL A 177 6.16 -12.66 -0.65
C VAL A 177 5.52 -13.37 0.52
N SER A 178 6.05 -14.54 0.86
CA SER A 178 5.51 -15.38 1.93
C SER A 178 5.74 -14.74 3.31
N LEU A 179 4.75 -14.82 4.20
CA LEU A 179 4.85 -14.30 5.57
C LEU A 179 6.04 -14.87 6.36
N PRO A 180 6.41 -16.17 6.24
CA PRO A 180 7.56 -16.71 6.95
C PRO A 180 8.85 -15.94 6.66
N GLN A 181 9.12 -15.62 5.40
CA GLN A 181 10.30 -14.84 5.00
C GLN A 181 10.27 -13.42 5.59
N ALA A 182 9.11 -12.77 5.60
CA ALA A 182 8.95 -11.45 6.19
C ALA A 182 9.17 -11.48 7.72
N MET A 183 8.58 -12.47 8.41
CA MET A 183 8.73 -12.62 9.86
C MET A 183 10.16 -12.98 10.26
N GLU A 184 10.83 -13.87 9.52
CA GLU A 184 12.23 -14.21 9.74
C GLU A 184 13.14 -12.99 9.55
N SER A 185 12.90 -12.19 8.51
CA SER A 185 13.70 -10.99 8.24
C SER A 185 13.57 -9.93 9.34
N GLU A 186 12.38 -9.78 9.91
CA GLU A 186 12.15 -8.84 11.00
C GLU A 186 12.68 -9.34 12.33
N ALA A 187 12.52 -10.64 12.63
CA ALA A 187 13.12 -11.24 13.81
C ALA A 187 14.65 -11.10 13.78
N GLN A 188 15.27 -11.33 12.62
CA GLN A 188 16.70 -11.10 12.43
C GLN A 188 17.07 -9.62 12.60
N ALA A 189 16.27 -8.69 12.06
CA ALA A 189 16.51 -7.26 12.21
C ALA A 189 16.41 -6.80 13.68
N GLU A 190 15.45 -7.34 14.44
CA GLU A 190 15.28 -7.05 15.86
C GLU A 190 16.45 -7.59 16.70
N GLU A 191 16.88 -8.83 16.44
CA GLU A 191 18.04 -9.42 17.10
C GLU A 191 19.33 -8.64 16.79
N LEU A 192 19.53 -8.22 15.54
CA LEU A 192 20.65 -7.36 15.15
C LEU A 192 20.59 -5.99 15.84
N ALA A 193 19.40 -5.41 16.01
CA ALA A 193 19.23 -4.15 16.73
C ALA A 193 19.56 -4.29 18.23
N LYS A 194 19.16 -5.41 18.86
CA LYS A 194 19.52 -5.72 20.25
C LYS A 194 21.03 -5.91 20.43
N GLN A 195 21.67 -6.63 19.51
CA GLN A 195 23.12 -6.85 19.52
C GLN A 195 23.89 -5.52 19.43
N LYS A 196 23.52 -4.66 18.47
CA LYS A 196 24.15 -3.34 18.32
C LYS A 196 24.00 -2.47 19.57
N LYS A 197 22.81 -2.47 20.18
CA LYS A 197 22.58 -1.71 21.40
C LYS A 197 23.43 -2.23 22.57
N ALA A 198 23.58 -3.55 22.69
CA ALA A 198 24.43 -4.15 23.72
C ALA A 198 25.93 -3.84 23.51
N GLU A 199 26.39 -3.80 22.25
CA GLU A 199 27.76 -3.37 21.91
C GLU A 199 28.00 -1.89 22.25
N GLU A 200 27.07 -1.00 21.89
CA GLU A 200 27.16 0.43 22.22
C GLU A 200 27.18 0.69 23.74
N GLU A 201 26.42 -0.08 24.52
CA GLU A 201 26.41 0.00 25.99
C GLU A 201 27.73 -0.51 26.60
N ALA A 202 28.33 -1.57 26.03
CA ALA A 202 29.61 -2.11 26.50
C ALA A 202 30.81 -1.18 26.24
N ASP A 203 30.82 -0.49 25.09
CA ASP A 203 31.87 0.47 24.75
C ASP A 203 31.79 1.74 25.62
N ALA A 204 30.59 2.16 26.02
CA ALA A 204 30.38 3.32 26.89
C ALA A 204 30.89 3.13 28.33
N GLU A 205 30.92 1.90 28.85
CA GLU A 205 31.43 1.61 30.21
C GLU A 205 32.97 1.54 30.29
N GLY A 206 33.67 1.40 29.14
CA GLY A 206 35.12 1.25 29.09
C GLY A 206 35.95 2.53 29.25
N GLU A 207 35.35 3.72 29.09
CA GLU A 207 36.11 5.00 29.00
C GLU A 207 36.23 5.77 30.34
N GLN A 208 35.80 5.21 31.47
CA GLN A 208 35.74 5.95 32.76
C GLN A 208 36.90 5.72 33.75
N THR A 209 37.99 5.04 33.38
CA THR A 209 39.14 4.85 34.29
C THR A 209 40.45 5.42 33.73
N THR A 210 40.63 6.73 33.84
CA THR A 210 41.99 7.30 33.97
C THR A 210 42.14 7.91 35.37
N PRO A 211 42.98 7.34 36.25
CA PRO A 211 43.26 7.94 37.55
C PRO A 211 44.05 9.22 37.32
N GLY A 212 43.49 10.36 37.74
CA GLY A 212 44.18 11.64 37.74
C GLY A 212 45.45 11.55 38.59
N GLU A 213 46.58 11.65 37.93
CA GLU A 213 47.91 11.72 38.53
C GLU A 213 48.01 13.03 39.32
N GLY A 214 47.97 12.91 40.65
CA GLY A 214 48.10 14.01 41.60
C GLY A 214 49.49 14.63 41.51
N LYS A 215 49.54 15.91 41.12
CA LYS A 215 50.76 16.71 41.12
C LYS A 215 50.87 17.43 42.46
N ASP A 216 51.56 16.80 43.40
CA ASP A 216 52.04 17.43 44.64
C ASP A 216 53.20 18.37 44.29
N ASP A 217 52.93 19.67 44.20
CA ASP A 217 53.98 20.69 44.11
C ASP A 217 54.37 21.15 45.52
N LYS A 218 55.48 20.58 46.00
CA LYS A 218 56.24 21.04 47.17
C LYS A 218 57.18 22.15 46.69
N THR A 219 57.03 23.35 47.21
CA THR A 219 58.17 24.28 47.34
C THR A 219 58.02 25.08 48.62
N GLY A 220 58.95 24.81 49.54
CA GLY A 220 59.23 25.64 50.71
C GLY A 220 60.64 26.20 50.59
N GLU A 221 60.80 27.33 51.31
CA GLU A 221 62.00 28.17 51.55
C GLU A 221 62.39 29.20 50.48
#